data_AF-A0A1H1F477-F1
#
_entry.id   AF-A0A1H1F477-F1
#
_cell.length_a   1.000
_cell.length_b   1.000
_cell.length_c   1.000
_cell.angle_alpha   90.00
_cell.angle_beta   90.00
_cell.angle_gamma   90.00
#
_symmetry.space_group_name_H-M   'P 1'
#
loop_
_entity.id
_entity.type
_entity.pdbx_description
1 polymer ?
#
loop_
_entity_poly.entity_id
_entity_poly.type
_entity_poly.pdbx_seq_one_letter_code
_entity_poly.pdbx_strand_id
1 'polypeptide(L)'
;MGITAAVLPAAAHAATPSYDTWRADVQAAMSGGTAWLDQRKQQGGERLAIVLDIDNTALQTDYRPGTATPEVLDFARHAKDIGFAVLFASYRTNADSATAAVTAVGYPVDAMCPRTPRTARHATDSKQACRSKYAAEGYTITANVGNRPGDFTGGDYEKAFKLPDYDETLQ
;
A
#
# COMPACT_ATOMS: atom_id res chain seq x y z
N MET A 1 27.41 -25.91 -42.79
CA MET A 1 27.51 -25.17 -41.51
C MET A 1 26.10 -24.79 -41.11
N GLY A 2 25.49 -25.54 -40.19
CA GLY A 2 24.17 -25.23 -39.66
C GLY A 2 24.32 -24.55 -38.30
N ILE A 3 23.77 -23.35 -38.16
CA ILE A 3 23.73 -22.62 -36.89
C ILE A 3 22.57 -23.20 -36.08
N THR A 4 22.88 -23.93 -35.02
CA THR A 4 21.90 -24.30 -33.99
C THR A 4 21.65 -23.09 -33.10
N ALA A 5 20.46 -22.50 -33.21
CA ALA A 5 20.00 -21.49 -32.26
C ALA A 5 19.72 -22.17 -30.91
N ALA A 6 20.43 -21.75 -29.86
CA ALA A 6 20.13 -22.17 -28.50
C ALA A 6 18.82 -21.52 -28.06
N VAL A 7 17.81 -22.34 -27.77
CA VAL A 7 16.57 -21.90 -27.14
C VAL A 7 16.87 -21.71 -25.65
N LEU A 8 16.84 -20.47 -25.17
CA LEU A 8 16.93 -20.19 -23.74
C LEU A 8 15.66 -20.74 -23.04
N PRO A 9 15.77 -21.37 -21.86
CA PRO A 9 14.60 -21.79 -21.12
C PRO A 9 13.77 -20.56 -20.75
N ALA A 10 12.45 -20.66 -20.94
CA ALA A 10 11.53 -19.67 -20.40
C ALA A 10 11.73 -19.60 -18.88
N ALA A 11 11.91 -18.39 -18.34
CA ALA A 11 11.98 -18.18 -16.90
C ALA A 11 10.70 -18.78 -16.28
N ALA A 12 10.85 -19.80 -15.44
CA ALA A 12 9.74 -20.26 -14.62
C ALA A 12 9.34 -19.10 -13.71
N HIS A 13 8.10 -18.63 -13.79
CA HIS A 13 7.57 -17.73 -12.78
C HIS A 13 7.73 -18.43 -11.44
N ALA A 14 8.42 -17.78 -10.50
CA ALA A 14 8.50 -18.29 -9.14
C ALA A 14 7.07 -18.51 -8.63
N ALA A 15 6.80 -19.69 -8.07
CA ALA A 15 5.51 -19.95 -7.46
C ALA A 15 5.25 -18.92 -6.36
N THR A 16 4.01 -18.44 -6.25
CA THR A 16 3.59 -17.58 -5.14
C THR A 16 4.03 -18.22 -3.82
N PRO A 17 4.73 -17.51 -2.94
CA PRO A 17 5.27 -18.10 -1.73
C PRO A 17 4.18 -18.55 -0.77
N SER A 18 4.57 -19.32 0.25
CA SER A 18 3.64 -19.75 1.27
C SER A 18 3.10 -18.55 2.07
N TYR A 19 1.92 -18.71 2.67
CA TYR A 19 1.35 -17.71 3.57
C TYR A 19 2.32 -17.32 4.68
N ASP A 20 2.98 -18.29 5.32
CA ASP A 20 3.90 -18.02 6.43
C ASP A 20 5.13 -17.23 5.98
N THR A 21 5.64 -17.52 4.78
CA THR A 21 6.71 -16.73 4.13
C THR A 21 6.25 -15.29 3.90
N TRP A 22 5.08 -15.10 3.29
CA TRP A 22 4.54 -13.77 3.04
C TRP A 22 4.30 -12.98 4.32
N ARG A 23 3.79 -13.62 5.37
CA ARG A 23 3.60 -13.00 6.69
C ARG A 23 4.92 -12.54 7.31
N ALA A 24 5.97 -13.37 7.26
CA ALA A 24 7.29 -13.00 7.76
C ALA A 24 7.89 -11.81 6.99
N ASP A 25 7.73 -11.79 5.66
CA ASP A 25 8.24 -10.72 4.82
C ASP A 25 7.46 -9.41 5.03
N VAL A 26 6.13 -9.47 5.21
CA VAL A 26 5.31 -8.30 5.60
C VAL A 26 5.75 -7.76 6.97
N GLN A 27 5.98 -8.64 7.95
CA GLN A 27 6.48 -8.24 9.26
C GLN A 27 7.83 -7.54 9.16
N ALA A 28 8.75 -8.07 8.35
CA ALA A 28 10.05 -7.45 8.11
C ALA A 28 9.91 -6.08 7.44
N ALA A 29 9.04 -5.97 6.42
CA ALA A 29 8.80 -4.73 5.69
C ALA A 29 8.18 -3.62 6.56
N MET A 30 7.30 -3.98 7.51
CA MET A 30 6.66 -3.04 8.43
C MET A 30 7.47 -2.76 9.70
N SER A 31 8.59 -3.45 9.90
CA SER A 31 9.43 -3.30 11.09
C SER A 31 9.85 -1.85 11.33
N GLY A 32 9.66 -1.36 12.56
CA GLY A 32 9.95 0.01 12.95
C GLY A 32 8.95 1.07 12.45
N GLY A 33 7.84 0.66 11.83
CA GLY A 33 6.81 1.58 11.32
C GLY A 33 6.21 2.49 12.39
N THR A 34 5.76 1.93 13.51
CA THR A 34 5.17 2.74 14.60
C THR A 34 6.19 3.70 15.22
N ALA A 35 7.43 3.23 15.44
CA ALA A 35 8.51 4.07 15.93
C ALA A 35 8.83 5.25 14.98
N TRP A 36 8.74 5.04 13.66
CA TRP A 36 8.87 6.12 12.69
C TRP A 36 7.78 7.19 12.89
N LEU A 37 6.52 6.79 13.08
CA LEU A 37 5.42 7.74 13.29
C LEU A 37 5.60 8.51 14.61
N ASP A 38 6.03 7.85 15.68
CA ASP A 38 6.28 8.49 16.97
C ASP A 38 7.38 9.56 16.86
N GLN A 39 8.50 9.21 16.24
CA GLN A 39 9.60 10.13 15.99
C GLN A 39 9.16 11.29 15.10
N ARG A 40 8.38 11.01 14.05
CA ARG A 40 7.90 12.04 13.14
C ARG A 40 6.91 12.99 13.81
N LYS A 41 6.06 12.49 14.71
CA LYS A 41 5.11 13.30 15.49
C LYS A 41 5.82 14.30 16.39
N GLN A 42 6.95 13.92 16.99
CA GLN A 42 7.75 14.81 17.86
C GLN A 42 8.32 16.03 17.11
N GLN A 43 8.46 15.93 15.80
CA GLN A 43 8.91 17.05 14.94
C GLN A 43 7.80 18.08 14.69
N GLY A 44 6.56 17.80 15.11
CA GLY A 44 5.41 18.68 14.90
C GLY A 44 4.92 18.69 13.44
N GLY A 45 4.08 19.68 13.14
CA GLY A 45 3.38 19.80 11.85
C GLY A 45 1.87 19.60 11.98
N GLU A 46 1.16 20.06 10.98
CA GLU A 46 -0.29 20.00 10.91
C GLU A 46 -0.74 18.92 9.92
N ARG A 47 -1.93 18.36 10.17
CA ARG A 47 -2.57 17.37 9.28
C ARG A 47 -1.62 16.25 8.85
N LEU A 48 -0.88 15.68 9.80
CA LEU A 48 -0.03 14.53 9.53
C LEU A 48 -0.89 13.35 9.09
N ALA A 49 -0.44 12.60 8.09
CA ALA A 49 -1.19 11.48 7.53
C ALA A 49 -0.31 10.30 7.16
N ILE A 50 -0.93 9.13 7.07
CA ILE A 50 -0.41 7.96 6.35
C ILE A 50 -1.31 7.69 5.15
N VAL A 51 -0.74 7.10 4.09
CA VAL A 51 -1.47 6.62 2.92
C VAL A 51 -1.30 5.12 2.79
N LEU A 52 -2.40 4.40 2.64
CA LEU A 52 -2.45 2.95 2.50
C LEU A 52 -3.04 2.55 1.14
N ASP A 53 -2.40 1.59 0.47
CA ASP A 53 -3.06 0.75 -0.53
C ASP A 53 -4.01 -0.28 0.15
N ILE A 54 -4.92 -0.87 -0.64
CA ILE A 54 -5.88 -1.89 -0.18
C ILE A 54 -5.44 -3.30 -0.55
N ASP A 55 -5.34 -3.62 -1.84
CA ASP A 55 -5.30 -5.00 -2.30
C ASP A 55 -3.91 -5.60 -2.09
N ASN A 56 -3.85 -6.73 -1.39
CA ASN A 56 -2.61 -7.34 -0.88
C ASN A 56 -1.69 -6.39 -0.07
N THR A 57 -2.24 -5.27 0.41
CA THR A 57 -1.61 -4.35 1.36
C THR A 57 -2.40 -4.30 2.66
N ALA A 58 -3.50 -3.53 2.71
CA ALA A 58 -4.36 -3.48 3.89
C ALA A 58 -5.21 -4.75 4.05
N LEU A 59 -5.61 -5.36 2.93
CA LEU A 59 -6.36 -6.61 2.86
C LEU A 59 -5.50 -7.71 2.24
N GLN A 60 -5.64 -8.94 2.74
CA GLN A 60 -4.86 -10.09 2.27
C GLN A 60 -5.49 -10.71 1.00
N THR A 61 -5.68 -9.93 -0.06
CA THR A 61 -6.49 -10.29 -1.23
C THR A 61 -6.09 -11.61 -1.88
N ASP A 62 -4.80 -11.97 -1.89
CA ASP A 62 -4.33 -13.20 -2.53
C ASP A 62 -4.17 -14.40 -1.59
N TYR A 63 -4.11 -14.17 -0.27
CA TYR A 63 -3.89 -15.24 0.71
C TYR A 63 -5.14 -15.58 1.54
N ARG A 64 -5.77 -14.56 2.12
CA ARG A 64 -6.95 -14.69 2.99
C ARG A 64 -7.93 -13.55 2.69
N PRO A 65 -8.66 -13.64 1.56
CA PRO A 65 -9.56 -12.58 1.13
C PRO A 65 -10.54 -12.14 2.24
N GLY A 66 -10.75 -10.84 2.37
CA GLY A 66 -11.64 -10.28 3.38
C GLY A 66 -11.07 -10.22 4.81
N THR A 67 -9.77 -10.46 4.98
CA THR A 67 -9.07 -10.27 6.26
C THR A 67 -8.08 -9.11 6.18
N ALA A 68 -7.87 -8.42 7.31
CA ALA A 68 -6.84 -7.39 7.43
C ALA A 68 -5.43 -8.00 7.42
N THR A 69 -4.45 -7.30 6.88
CA THR A 69 -3.02 -7.55 7.13
C THR A 69 -2.65 -7.00 8.52
N PRO A 70 -2.35 -7.85 9.52
CA PRO A 70 -2.19 -7.42 10.92
C PRO A 70 -1.21 -6.26 11.15
N GLU A 71 -0.01 -6.28 10.57
CA GLU A 71 1.00 -5.23 10.80
C GLU A 71 0.59 -3.89 10.21
N VAL A 72 -0.12 -3.91 9.08
CA VAL A 72 -0.64 -2.70 8.44
C VAL A 72 -1.81 -2.15 9.25
N LEU A 73 -2.67 -3.02 9.80
CA LEU A 73 -3.77 -2.63 10.69
C LEU A 73 -3.25 -2.02 12.00
N ASP A 74 -2.26 -2.64 12.63
CA ASP A 74 -1.65 -2.13 13.86
C ASP A 74 -0.95 -0.79 13.62
N PHE A 75 -0.23 -0.65 12.49
CA PHE A 75 0.37 0.61 12.08
C PHE A 75 -0.69 1.71 11.86
N ALA A 76 -1.80 1.38 11.21
CA ALA A 76 -2.88 2.34 10.95
C ALA A 76 -3.60 2.79 12.23
N ARG A 77 -3.87 1.85 13.15
CA ARG A 77 -4.46 2.15 14.46
C ARG A 77 -3.53 3.01 15.29
N HIS A 78 -2.24 2.65 15.35
CA HIS A 78 -1.24 3.45 16.04
C HIS A 78 -1.19 4.88 15.48
N ALA A 79 -1.11 5.04 14.16
CA ALA A 79 -1.12 6.34 13.50
C ALA A 79 -2.35 7.16 13.92
N LYS A 80 -3.53 6.54 13.91
CA LYS A 80 -4.78 7.19 14.31
C LYS A 80 -4.77 7.63 15.76
N ASP A 81 -4.30 6.77 16.66
CA ASP A 81 -4.25 7.02 18.11
C ASP A 81 -3.34 8.21 18.46
N ILE A 82 -2.25 8.42 17.70
CA ILE A 82 -1.35 9.58 17.87
C ILE A 82 -1.72 10.79 16.99
N GLY A 83 -2.93 10.77 16.40
CA GLY A 83 -3.56 11.90 15.74
C GLY A 83 -3.17 12.11 14.27
N PHE A 84 -2.71 11.08 13.57
CA PHE A 84 -2.51 11.11 12.13
C PHE A 84 -3.84 10.75 11.44
N ALA A 85 -4.06 11.31 10.25
CA ALA A 85 -5.12 10.84 9.38
C ALA A 85 -4.72 9.53 8.68
N VAL A 86 -5.68 8.62 8.54
CA VAL A 86 -5.50 7.36 7.81
C VAL A 86 -6.23 7.46 6.47
N LEU A 87 -5.45 7.69 5.42
CA LEU A 87 -5.93 7.94 4.06
C LEU A 87 -5.68 6.70 3.20
N PHE A 88 -6.54 6.46 2.22
CA PHE A 88 -6.40 5.33 1.30
C PHE A 88 -6.30 5.80 -0.14
N ALA A 89 -5.36 5.23 -0.90
CA ALA A 89 -5.28 5.35 -2.35
C ALA A 89 -5.49 3.96 -2.95
N SER A 90 -6.62 3.74 -3.62
CA SER A 90 -7.03 2.41 -4.10
C SER A 90 -7.19 2.36 -5.61
N TYR A 91 -6.87 1.22 -6.22
CA TYR A 91 -7.18 0.96 -7.62
C TYR A 91 -8.64 0.49 -7.84
N ARG A 92 -9.37 0.22 -6.76
CA ARG A 92 -10.81 -0.09 -6.80
C ARG A 92 -11.59 1.13 -7.29
N THR A 93 -12.66 0.91 -8.04
CA THR A 93 -13.45 1.98 -8.69
C THR A 93 -14.56 2.55 -7.83
N ASN A 94 -14.98 1.84 -6.78
CA ASN A 94 -16.09 2.26 -5.92
C ASN A 94 -15.55 2.56 -4.52
N ALA A 95 -15.67 3.82 -4.08
CA ALA A 95 -15.17 4.27 -2.79
C ALA A 95 -15.96 3.67 -1.61
N ASP A 96 -17.28 3.52 -1.75
CA ASP A 96 -18.13 3.05 -0.65
C ASP A 96 -17.84 1.59 -0.32
N SER A 97 -17.73 0.72 -1.34
CA SER A 97 -17.40 -0.68 -1.14
C SER A 97 -15.94 -0.87 -0.70
N ALA A 98 -15.01 -0.05 -1.19
CA ALA A 98 -13.63 -0.06 -0.71
C ALA A 98 -13.53 0.34 0.77
N THR A 99 -14.22 1.41 1.17
CA THR A 99 -14.30 1.88 2.56
C THR A 99 -14.94 0.80 3.45
N ALA A 100 -16.10 0.27 3.04
CA ALA A 100 -16.79 -0.77 3.80
C ALA A 100 -15.91 -2.01 4.02
N ALA A 101 -15.14 -2.43 3.02
CA ALA A 101 -14.27 -3.59 3.13
C ALA A 101 -13.15 -3.41 4.17
N VAL A 102 -12.48 -2.27 4.20
CA VAL A 102 -11.39 -2.03 5.17
C VAL A 102 -11.94 -1.70 6.57
N THR A 103 -13.07 -1.00 6.65
CA THR A 103 -13.73 -0.73 7.94
C THR A 103 -14.26 -2.01 8.58
N ALA A 104 -14.80 -2.95 7.79
CA ALA A 104 -15.30 -4.24 8.30
C ALA A 104 -14.21 -5.07 8.99
N VAL A 105 -12.94 -4.89 8.63
CA VAL A 105 -11.80 -5.57 9.26
C VAL A 105 -11.04 -4.68 10.26
N GLY A 106 -11.60 -3.51 10.59
CA GLY A 106 -11.19 -2.69 11.72
C GLY A 106 -10.21 -1.55 11.42
N TYR A 107 -9.97 -1.20 10.15
CA TYR A 107 -9.18 -0.02 9.81
C TYR A 107 -9.96 1.27 10.12
N PRO A 108 -9.32 2.26 10.78
CA PRO A 108 -9.80 3.63 10.72
C PRO A 108 -9.66 4.19 9.30
N VAL A 109 -10.64 4.97 8.84
CA VAL A 109 -10.64 5.57 7.50
C VAL A 109 -11.03 7.04 7.63
N ASP A 110 -10.12 7.95 7.30
CA ASP A 110 -10.40 9.39 7.24
C ASP A 110 -10.74 9.84 5.82
N ALA A 111 -10.13 9.22 4.80
CA ALA A 111 -10.49 9.45 3.41
C ALA A 111 -10.18 8.24 2.53
N MET A 112 -10.97 8.09 1.47
CA MET A 112 -10.81 7.05 0.46
C MET A 112 -10.72 7.69 -0.93
N CYS A 113 -9.62 7.45 -1.64
CA CYS A 113 -9.42 7.86 -3.02
C CYS A 113 -9.47 6.62 -3.93
N PRO A 114 -10.59 6.37 -4.63
CA PRO A 114 -10.70 5.28 -5.58
C PRO A 114 -10.05 5.64 -6.92
N ARG A 115 -9.88 4.64 -7.77
CA ARG A 115 -9.55 4.84 -9.18
C ARG A 115 -10.69 5.55 -9.90
N THR A 116 -10.36 6.58 -10.69
CA THR A 116 -11.34 7.29 -11.52
C THR A 116 -10.96 7.18 -13.01
N PRO A 117 -11.90 7.32 -13.96
CA PRO A 117 -11.58 7.39 -15.39
C PRO A 117 -10.60 8.53 -15.73
N ARG A 118 -10.65 9.63 -14.97
CA ARG A 118 -9.75 10.79 -15.13
C ARG A 118 -8.29 10.46 -14.79
N THR A 119 -8.08 9.48 -13.90
CA THR A 119 -6.76 8.99 -13.49
C THR A 119 -6.39 7.66 -14.17
N ALA A 120 -7.22 7.16 -15.10
CA ALA A 120 -7.18 5.80 -15.62
C ALA A 120 -6.31 5.60 -16.88
N ARG A 121 -5.34 6.48 -17.16
CA ARG A 121 -4.36 6.15 -18.22
C ARG A 121 -3.48 4.98 -17.76
N HIS A 122 -2.98 5.01 -16.52
CA HIS A 122 -2.30 3.89 -15.85
C HIS A 122 -2.62 3.82 -14.34
N ALA A 123 -2.42 2.66 -13.71
CA ALA A 123 -2.65 2.47 -12.26
C ALA A 123 -1.76 3.35 -11.38
N THR A 124 -0.51 3.52 -11.80
CA THR A 124 0.48 4.43 -11.20
C THR A 124 -0.01 5.87 -11.15
N ASP A 125 -0.67 6.34 -12.21
CA ASP A 125 -1.18 7.70 -12.32
C ASP A 125 -2.29 7.95 -11.31
N SER A 126 -3.10 6.92 -11.03
CA SER A 126 -4.17 7.00 -10.03
C SER A 126 -3.61 7.14 -8.61
N LYS A 127 -2.60 6.35 -8.24
CA LYS A 127 -2.03 6.40 -6.88
C LYS A 127 -1.29 7.71 -6.62
N GLN A 128 -0.48 8.16 -7.57
CA GLN A 128 0.19 9.45 -7.47
C GLN A 128 -0.82 10.60 -7.41
N ALA A 129 -1.85 10.59 -8.26
CA ALA A 129 -2.89 11.63 -8.22
C ALA A 129 -3.63 11.69 -6.88
N CYS A 130 -3.90 10.55 -6.24
CA CYS A 130 -4.49 10.52 -4.91
C CYS A 130 -3.58 11.18 -3.86
N ARG A 131 -2.28 10.88 -3.85
CA ARG A 131 -1.35 11.52 -2.92
C ARG A 131 -1.20 13.02 -3.17
N SER A 132 -1.06 13.43 -4.42
CA SER A 132 -1.00 14.86 -4.76
C SER A 132 -2.29 15.59 -4.36
N LYS A 133 -3.46 14.96 -4.51
CA LYS A 133 -4.73 15.51 -4.02
C LYS A 133 -4.69 15.71 -2.51
N TYR A 134 -4.29 14.70 -1.74
CA TYR A 134 -4.21 14.83 -0.28
C TYR A 134 -3.19 15.88 0.16
N ALA A 135 -2.03 15.96 -0.49
CA ALA A 135 -1.06 17.02 -0.25
C ALA A 135 -1.65 18.41 -0.53
N ALA A 136 -2.41 18.56 -1.63
CA ALA A 136 -3.11 19.80 -1.95
C ALA A 136 -4.23 20.15 -0.95
N GLU A 137 -4.81 19.16 -0.28
CA GLU A 137 -5.74 19.33 0.85
C GLU A 137 -5.02 19.63 2.19
N GLY A 138 -3.71 19.87 2.14
CA GLY A 138 -2.87 20.28 3.26
C GLY A 138 -2.38 19.14 4.14
N TYR A 139 -2.54 17.88 3.73
CA TYR A 139 -1.96 16.76 4.48
C TYR A 139 -0.45 16.67 4.28
N THR A 140 0.28 16.46 5.37
CA THR A 140 1.67 16.02 5.29
C THR A 140 1.71 14.50 5.36
N ILE A 141 1.95 13.84 4.23
CA ILE A 141 1.97 12.38 4.14
C ILE A 141 3.33 11.88 4.66
N THR A 142 3.32 11.37 5.87
CA THR A 142 4.54 10.92 6.59
C THR A 142 4.95 9.50 6.26
N ALA A 143 4.00 8.68 5.79
CA ALA A 143 4.24 7.31 5.37
C ALA A 143 3.29 6.89 4.25
N ASN A 144 3.80 6.12 3.30
CA ASN A 144 3.05 5.46 2.24
C ASN A 144 3.33 3.94 2.30
N VAL A 145 2.27 3.14 2.37
CA VAL A 145 2.34 1.67 2.47
C VAL A 145 1.63 1.06 1.26
N GLY A 146 2.31 0.11 0.60
CA GLY A 146 1.83 -0.57 -0.59
C GLY A 146 2.72 -1.74 -0.95
N ASN A 147 2.25 -2.64 -1.81
CA ASN A 147 3.02 -3.79 -2.26
C ASN A 147 3.47 -3.65 -3.72
N ARG A 148 2.87 -2.81 -4.57
CA ARG A 148 3.24 -2.71 -5.98
C ARG A 148 4.21 -1.55 -6.25
N PRO A 149 5.07 -1.62 -7.29
CA PRO A 149 5.87 -0.46 -7.72
C PRO A 149 5.02 0.79 -7.99
N GLY A 150 3.81 0.59 -8.51
CA GLY A 150 2.84 1.65 -8.79
C GLY A 150 2.38 2.42 -7.55
N ASP A 151 2.42 1.82 -6.36
CA ASP A 151 2.08 2.50 -5.10
C ASP A 151 3.11 3.57 -4.73
N PHE A 152 4.32 3.50 -5.28
CA PHE A 152 5.46 4.36 -4.93
C PHE A 152 5.91 5.25 -6.10
N THR A 153 5.27 5.13 -7.26
CA THR A 153 5.61 5.97 -8.42
C THR A 153 5.29 7.43 -8.12
N GLY A 154 6.27 8.33 -8.28
CA GLY A 154 6.14 9.75 -7.99
C GLY A 154 6.67 10.12 -6.60
N GLY A 155 5.87 10.86 -5.81
CA GLY A 155 6.28 11.39 -4.51
C GLY A 155 5.08 11.70 -3.62
N ASP A 156 5.15 12.84 -2.92
CA ASP A 156 4.16 13.29 -1.93
C ASP A 156 4.05 12.35 -0.73
N TYR A 157 5.18 11.81 -0.27
CA TYR A 157 5.30 11.12 1.02
C TYR A 157 6.75 11.18 1.53
N GLU A 158 6.93 11.11 2.84
CA GLU A 158 8.27 11.15 3.47
C GLU A 158 8.95 9.78 3.53
N LYS A 159 8.20 8.72 3.88
CA LYS A 159 8.72 7.35 4.01
C LYS A 159 7.86 6.33 3.28
N ALA A 160 8.51 5.41 2.59
CA ALA A 160 7.87 4.25 1.96
C ALA A 160 8.02 3.00 2.84
N PHE A 161 6.95 2.21 2.94
CA PHE A 161 6.96 0.84 3.44
C PHE A 161 6.46 -0.07 2.31
N LYS A 162 7.41 -0.66 1.57
CA LYS A 162 7.15 -1.56 0.45
C LYS A 162 6.96 -2.98 0.97
N LEU A 163 5.74 -3.49 0.89
CA LEU A 163 5.44 -4.89 1.17
C LEU A 163 5.91 -5.80 0.01
N PRO A 164 6.12 -7.10 0.27
CA PRO A 164 6.48 -8.06 -0.78
C PRO A 164 5.34 -8.25 -1.80
N ASP A 165 5.68 -8.23 -3.09
CA ASP A 165 4.82 -8.57 -4.22
C ASP A 165 5.39 -9.69 -5.11
N TYR A 166 6.60 -10.16 -4.81
CA TYR A 166 7.30 -11.27 -5.47
C TYR A 166 7.23 -11.18 -6.99
N ASP A 167 7.92 -10.20 -7.56
CA ASP A 167 7.91 -9.92 -9.00
C ASP A 167 6.49 -9.73 -9.54
N GLU A 168 5.71 -8.91 -8.82
CA GLU A 168 4.39 -8.47 -9.27
C GLU A 168 3.35 -9.61 -9.38
N THR A 169 3.59 -10.74 -8.70
CA THR A 169 2.68 -11.90 -8.67
C THR A 169 1.52 -11.74 -7.69
N LEU A 170 1.61 -10.80 -6.75
CA LEU A 170 0.54 -10.47 -5.80
C LEU A 170 -0.13 -9.14 -6.16
N GLN A 171 -1.46 -9.07 -6.17
CA GLN A 171 -2.30 -7.93 -6.57
C GLN A 171 -1.84 -6.61 -5.99
#